data_AF-B4FX64-F1
#
_entry.id   AF-B4FX64-F1
#
_cell.length_a   1.000
_cell.length_b   1.000
_cell.length_c   1.000
_cell.angle_alpha   90.00
_cell.angle_beta   90.00
_cell.angle_gamma   90.00
#
_symmetry.space_group_name_H-M   'P 1'
#
loop_
_entity.id
_entity.type
_entity.pdbx_description
1 polymer ?
#
loop_
_entity_poly.entity_id
_entity_poly.type
_entity_poly.pdbx_seq_one_letter_code
_entity_poly.pdbx_strand_id
1 'polypeptide(L)'
;MLIKHWCYYESCILGAQRGLVSTYALETLVLYIFHVFHKSLDGPLAVLYRFLDYYSKFDWDNKGISLFGPISLSSLPELVTEPPYTRDDGFLSREAFLKDCAKAFSVPPINSEENPQVFSKKFVNIVDPLKQSNNLGRSISKGNLGRIRKEFYFGACKLGKILQAPACFSANEINRFFRNTLSRADVPVSSPDDVLQAASVSASPGNKGVEGVSKGSSPNNSCDVLCNQFGYIKISDSNNALQNLVVDRPA
;
A
#
# COMPACT_ATOMS: atom_id res chain seq x y z
N MET A 1 -4.36 -6.80 -5.73
CA MET A 1 -5.47 -7.15 -4.81
C MET A 1 -5.05 -7.27 -3.35
N LEU A 2 -3.96 -7.97 -2.99
CA LEU A 2 -3.55 -8.17 -1.59
C LEU A 2 -3.41 -6.88 -0.76
N ILE A 3 -2.67 -5.88 -1.27
CA ILE A 3 -2.46 -4.60 -0.56
C ILE A 3 -3.79 -3.88 -0.30
N LYS A 4 -4.70 -3.90 -1.27
CA LYS A 4 -6.04 -3.30 -1.14
C LYS A 4 -6.84 -3.94 0.00
N HIS A 5 -6.83 -5.27 0.09
CA HIS A 5 -7.50 -6.00 1.16
C HIS A 5 -6.86 -5.71 2.52
N TRP A 6 -5.54 -5.72 2.61
CA TRP A 6 -4.83 -5.38 3.84
C TRP A 6 -5.14 -3.95 4.31
N CYS A 7 -5.10 -2.97 3.40
CA CYS A 7 -5.43 -1.57 3.70
C CYS A 7 -6.89 -1.39 4.12
N TYR A 8 -7.80 -2.23 3.62
CA TYR A 8 -9.22 -2.17 3.95
C TYR A 8 -9.56 -2.89 5.27
N TYR A 9 -9.18 -4.15 5.41
CA TYR A 9 -9.61 -5.04 6.50
C TYR A 9 -8.66 -5.05 7.69
N GLU A 10 -7.35 -4.91 7.48
CA GLU A 10 -6.37 -5.00 8.57
C GLU A 10 -6.08 -3.63 9.20
N SER A 11 -5.81 -2.60 8.38
CA SER A 11 -5.43 -1.26 8.88
C SER A 11 -6.55 -0.21 8.83
N CYS A 12 -7.63 -0.49 8.08
CA CYS A 12 -8.78 0.41 7.94
C CYS A 12 -8.37 1.84 7.49
N ILE A 13 -7.48 1.94 6.50
CA ILE A 13 -6.92 3.19 5.95
C ILE A 13 -7.42 3.53 4.53
N LEU A 14 -8.42 2.80 4.03
CA LEU A 14 -9.07 3.11 2.75
C LEU A 14 -10.39 3.85 2.95
N GLY A 15 -10.64 4.83 2.08
CA GLY A 15 -11.91 5.56 1.98
C GLY A 15 -11.74 7.08 1.94
N ALA A 16 -11.71 7.65 0.72
CA ALA A 16 -11.53 9.08 0.51
C ALA A 16 -12.61 9.95 1.21
N GLN A 17 -13.85 9.46 1.26
CA GLN A 17 -14.98 10.12 1.92
C GLN A 17 -14.76 10.35 3.43
N ARG A 18 -13.90 9.53 4.06
CA ARG A 18 -13.52 9.65 5.48
C ARG A 18 -12.15 10.34 5.65
N GLY A 19 -11.65 10.99 4.61
CA GLY A 19 -10.33 11.61 4.58
C GLY A 19 -9.17 10.61 4.65
N LEU A 20 -9.40 9.35 4.22
CA LEU A 20 -8.38 8.31 4.14
C LEU A 20 -7.87 8.16 2.70
N VAL A 21 -7.00 7.18 2.46
CA VAL A 21 -6.42 6.95 1.12
C VAL A 21 -7.52 6.49 0.16
N SER A 22 -7.62 7.15 -1.00
CA SER A 22 -8.52 6.70 -2.06
C SER A 22 -7.96 5.44 -2.71
N THR A 23 -8.83 4.62 -3.30
CA THR A 23 -8.41 3.44 -4.07
C THR A 23 -7.43 3.83 -5.18
N TYR A 24 -7.70 4.93 -5.89
CA TYR A 24 -6.86 5.41 -6.98
C TYR A 24 -5.48 5.88 -6.48
N ALA A 25 -5.42 6.59 -5.35
CA ALA A 25 -4.16 6.97 -4.72
C ALA A 25 -3.36 5.73 -4.30
N LEU A 26 -4.02 4.74 -3.67
CA LEU A 26 -3.37 3.49 -3.27
C LEU A 26 -2.79 2.76 -4.49
N GLU A 27 -3.56 2.63 -5.56
CA GLU A 27 -3.13 1.95 -6.79
C GLU A 27 -1.95 2.68 -7.44
N THR A 28 -1.94 4.01 -7.44
CA THR A 28 -0.79 4.82 -7.90
C THR A 28 0.47 4.55 -7.08
N LEU A 29 0.34 4.48 -5.74
CA LEU A 29 1.45 4.15 -4.85
C LEU A 29 1.98 2.73 -5.08
N VAL A 30 1.09 1.76 -5.34
CA VAL A 30 1.45 0.37 -5.65
C VAL A 30 2.17 0.28 -7.00
N LEU A 31 1.68 0.99 -8.02
CA LEU A 31 2.31 1.06 -9.34
C LEU A 31 3.73 1.59 -9.26
N TYR A 32 3.98 2.61 -8.43
CA TYR A 32 5.33 3.11 -8.19
C TYR A 32 6.27 2.04 -7.60
N ILE A 33 5.79 1.24 -6.64
CA ILE A 33 6.58 0.14 -6.06
C ILE A 33 6.95 -0.89 -7.13
N PHE A 34 6.01 -1.28 -7.99
CA PHE A 34 6.32 -2.17 -9.11
C PHE A 34 7.32 -1.53 -10.07
N HIS A 35 7.12 -0.27 -10.43
CA HIS A 35 7.99 0.44 -11.37
C HIS A 35 9.46 0.45 -10.92
N VAL A 36 9.70 0.71 -9.64
CA VAL A 36 11.06 0.83 -9.08
C VAL A 36 11.64 -0.51 -8.63
N PHE A 37 10.85 -1.34 -7.94
CA PHE A 37 11.36 -2.52 -7.24
C PHE A 37 11.15 -3.85 -7.97
N HIS A 38 10.56 -3.88 -9.18
CA HIS A 38 10.18 -5.10 -9.91
C HIS A 38 11.18 -6.28 -9.82
N LYS A 39 12.51 -6.04 -9.93
CA LYS A 39 13.53 -7.11 -9.85
C LYS A 39 13.64 -7.78 -8.48
N SER A 40 13.30 -7.07 -7.42
CA SER A 40 13.41 -7.54 -6.02
C SER A 40 12.08 -8.09 -5.47
N LEU A 41 11.02 -8.06 -6.27
CA LEU A 41 9.67 -8.44 -5.86
C LEU A 41 9.43 -9.92 -6.12
N ASP A 42 9.77 -10.75 -5.13
CA ASP A 42 9.60 -12.21 -5.19
C ASP A 42 8.23 -12.64 -4.63
N GLY A 43 7.16 -12.24 -5.33
CA GLY A 43 5.79 -12.65 -5.03
C GLY A 43 4.96 -11.68 -4.17
N PRO A 44 3.65 -11.95 -3.99
CA PRO A 44 2.68 -10.99 -3.47
C PRO A 44 2.98 -10.48 -2.05
N LEU A 45 3.51 -11.35 -1.19
CA LEU A 45 3.83 -11.00 0.19
C LEU A 45 5.08 -10.11 0.27
N ALA A 46 6.06 -10.34 -0.61
CA ALA A 46 7.22 -9.46 -0.77
C ALA A 46 6.80 -8.08 -1.26
N VAL A 47 5.85 -8.00 -2.21
CA VAL A 47 5.28 -6.73 -2.67
C VAL A 47 4.59 -5.98 -1.53
N LEU A 48 3.77 -6.66 -0.73
CA LEU A 48 3.14 -6.04 0.45
C LEU A 48 4.19 -5.53 1.44
N TYR A 49 5.19 -6.35 1.78
CA TYR A 49 6.26 -5.95 2.69
C TYR A 49 7.02 -4.72 2.17
N ARG A 50 7.44 -4.72 0.90
CA ARG A 50 8.15 -3.59 0.28
C ARG A 50 7.30 -2.32 0.27
N PHE A 51 6.01 -2.43 -0.07
CA PHE A 51 5.08 -1.31 -0.03
C PHE A 51 5.00 -0.69 1.38
N LEU A 52 4.80 -1.52 2.41
CA LEU A 52 4.69 -1.07 3.79
C LEU A 52 6.00 -0.45 4.29
N ASP A 53 7.14 -1.12 4.04
CA ASP A 53 8.45 -0.67 4.49
C ASP A 53 8.83 0.67 3.84
N TYR A 54 8.65 0.79 2.54
CA TYR A 54 8.96 2.00 1.78
C TYR A 54 8.13 3.21 2.26
N TYR A 55 6.80 3.09 2.27
CA TYR A 55 5.93 4.24 2.59
C TYR A 55 5.86 4.57 4.09
N SER A 56 6.27 3.65 4.97
CA SER A 56 6.44 3.96 6.40
C SER A 56 7.62 4.89 6.67
N LYS A 57 8.67 4.81 5.84
CA LYS A 57 9.92 5.60 5.96
C LYS A 57 9.95 6.81 5.02
N PHE A 58 9.01 6.89 4.08
CA PHE A 58 8.94 7.98 3.12
C PHE A 58 8.75 9.34 3.81
N ASP A 59 9.51 10.34 3.36
CA ASP A 59 9.47 11.70 3.88
C ASP A 59 8.27 12.46 3.32
N TRP A 60 7.08 12.17 3.84
CA TRP A 60 5.82 12.82 3.46
C TRP A 60 5.79 14.32 3.77
N ASP A 61 6.68 14.80 4.66
CA ASP A 61 6.69 16.19 5.12
C ASP A 61 7.39 17.11 4.10
N ASN A 62 8.45 16.60 3.45
CA ASN A 62 9.23 17.35 2.46
C ASN A 62 9.09 16.85 1.02
N LYS A 63 8.55 15.65 0.80
CA LYS A 63 8.45 15.03 -0.53
C LYS A 63 7.03 14.66 -0.91
N GLY A 64 6.73 14.81 -2.20
CA GLY A 64 5.60 14.18 -2.87
C GLY A 64 6.06 12.95 -3.65
N ILE A 65 5.11 12.19 -4.19
CA ILE A 65 5.39 11.01 -4.99
C ILE A 65 4.64 11.10 -6.32
N SER A 66 5.32 10.73 -7.40
CA SER A 66 4.75 10.47 -8.72
C SER A 66 5.18 9.10 -9.20
N LEU A 67 4.60 8.59 -10.30
CA LEU A 67 5.08 7.35 -10.90
C LEU A 67 6.53 7.43 -11.40
N PHE A 68 7.03 8.65 -11.66
CA PHE A 68 8.38 8.89 -12.16
C PHE A 68 9.42 9.02 -11.04
N GLY A 69 8.98 9.25 -9.79
CA GLY A 69 9.90 9.42 -8.66
C GLY A 69 9.33 10.27 -7.53
N PRO A 70 10.05 10.33 -6.39
CA PRO A 70 9.82 11.33 -5.35
C PRO A 70 10.01 12.74 -5.92
N ILE A 71 9.22 13.70 -5.46
CA ILE A 71 9.26 15.10 -5.90
C ILE A 71 9.56 15.97 -4.70
N SER A 72 10.51 16.90 -4.84
CA SER A 72 10.77 17.87 -3.76
C SER A 72 9.61 18.86 -3.65
N LEU A 73 9.02 19.00 -2.47
CA LEU A 73 7.95 19.98 -2.26
C LEU A 73 8.48 21.42 -2.20
N SER A 74 9.80 21.61 -2.10
CA SER A 74 10.43 22.94 -2.13
C SER A 74 10.59 23.50 -3.54
N SER A 75 10.55 22.65 -4.58
CA SER A 75 10.67 23.07 -5.99
C SER A 75 9.32 23.42 -6.63
N LEU A 76 8.21 23.26 -5.91
CA LEU A 76 6.89 23.58 -6.43
C LEU A 76 6.83 25.06 -6.86
N PRO A 77 6.18 25.37 -8.01
CA PRO A 77 5.27 24.52 -8.78
C PRO A 77 5.93 23.54 -9.75
N GLU A 78 7.26 23.57 -9.91
CA GLU A 78 7.98 22.68 -10.81
C GLU A 78 8.08 21.26 -10.19
N LEU A 79 7.48 20.28 -10.88
CA LEU A 79 7.46 18.88 -10.46
C LEU A 79 8.76 18.17 -10.85
N VAL A 80 9.84 18.52 -10.16
CA VAL A 80 11.16 17.91 -10.36
C VAL A 80 11.24 16.59 -9.59
N THR A 81 11.39 15.49 -10.32
CA THR A 81 11.54 14.15 -9.74
C THR A 81 12.99 13.86 -9.38
N GLU A 82 13.22 13.33 -8.18
CA GLU A 82 14.50 12.77 -7.80
C GLU A 82 14.76 11.46 -8.56
N PRO A 83 15.99 11.22 -9.03
CA PRO A 83 16.32 9.96 -9.68
C PRO A 83 16.14 8.79 -8.70
N PRO A 84 15.64 7.63 -9.16
CA PRO A 84 15.52 6.45 -8.31
C PRO A 84 16.90 5.96 -7.87
N TYR A 85 17.01 5.54 -6.61
CA TYR A 85 18.25 4.96 -6.06
C TYR A 85 18.71 3.69 -6.80
N THR A 86 17.76 2.89 -7.29
CA THR A 86 18.00 1.66 -8.04
C THR A 86 17.74 1.90 -9.53
N ARG A 87 18.67 2.56 -10.21
CA ARG A 87 18.62 2.71 -11.67
C ARG A 87 19.08 1.40 -12.31
N ASP A 88 18.15 0.70 -12.93
CA ASP A 88 18.39 -0.45 -13.78
C ASP A 88 18.35 -0.01 -15.26
N ASP A 89 19.10 -0.70 -16.12
CA ASP A 89 19.19 -0.51 -17.57
C ASP A 89 17.82 -0.36 -18.26
N GLY A 90 16.78 -1.05 -17.76
CA GLY A 90 15.42 -0.96 -18.28
C GLY A 90 14.58 0.24 -17.80
N PHE A 91 15.09 1.09 -16.90
CA PHE A 91 14.29 2.15 -16.27
C PHE A 91 13.80 3.19 -17.27
N LEU A 92 14.67 3.65 -18.17
CA LEU A 92 14.33 4.65 -19.19
C LEU A 92 13.24 4.14 -20.15
N SER A 93 13.27 2.86 -20.51
CA SER A 93 12.25 2.24 -21.36
C SER A 93 10.89 2.21 -20.65
N ARG A 94 10.85 1.85 -19.37
CA ARG A 94 9.61 1.89 -18.56
C ARG A 94 9.09 3.31 -18.39
N GLU A 95 9.98 4.28 -18.20
CA GLU A 95 9.62 5.70 -18.10
C GLU A 95 8.98 6.20 -19.41
N ALA A 96 9.56 5.85 -20.56
CA ALA A 96 9.02 6.17 -21.88
C ALA A 96 7.62 5.56 -22.06
N PHE A 97 7.45 4.28 -21.70
CA PHE A 97 6.15 3.61 -21.73
C PHE A 97 5.10 4.35 -20.88
N LEU A 98 5.45 4.76 -19.65
CA LEU A 98 4.53 5.52 -18.79
C LEU A 98 4.16 6.88 -19.39
N LYS A 99 5.10 7.56 -20.05
CA LYS A 99 4.83 8.82 -20.77
C LYS A 99 3.87 8.59 -21.94
N ASP A 100 4.02 7.49 -22.67
CA ASP A 100 3.12 7.17 -23.78
C ASP A 100 1.72 6.77 -23.29
N CYS A 101 1.62 6.02 -22.19
CA CYS A 101 0.34 5.79 -21.51
C CYS A 101 -0.30 7.11 -21.06
N ALA A 102 0.47 8.00 -20.42
CA ALA A 102 -0.05 9.30 -20.01
C ALA A 102 -0.59 10.08 -21.20
N LYS A 103 0.11 10.12 -22.33
CA LYS A 103 -0.39 10.77 -23.56
C LYS A 103 -1.66 10.12 -24.11
N ALA A 104 -1.75 8.79 -24.08
CA ALA A 104 -2.89 8.05 -24.62
C ALA A 104 -4.16 8.17 -23.76
N PHE A 105 -4.00 8.30 -22.43
CA PHE A 105 -5.12 8.28 -21.48
C PHE A 105 -5.42 9.63 -20.82
N SER A 106 -4.58 10.66 -21.03
CA SER A 106 -4.87 12.01 -20.53
C SER A 106 -6.02 12.64 -21.32
N VAL A 107 -6.94 13.26 -20.60
CA VAL A 107 -8.01 14.04 -21.23
C VAL A 107 -7.46 15.43 -21.56
N PRO A 108 -7.58 15.92 -22.80
CA PRO A 108 -7.19 17.28 -23.15
C PRO A 108 -7.92 18.29 -22.26
N PRO A 109 -7.28 19.41 -21.89
CA PRO A 109 -7.98 20.46 -21.17
C PRO A 109 -9.16 20.95 -22.00
N ILE A 110 -10.36 20.98 -21.40
CA ILE A 110 -11.52 21.63 -22.01
C ILE A 110 -11.16 23.11 -22.16
N ASN A 111 -11.49 23.70 -23.32
CA ASN A 111 -11.08 25.01 -23.84
C ASN A 111 -11.41 26.25 -22.95
N SER A 112 -11.67 26.08 -21.65
CA SER A 112 -12.05 27.11 -20.69
C SER A 112 -11.12 27.23 -19.47
N GLU A 113 -10.08 26.38 -19.33
CA GLU A 113 -9.06 26.60 -18.29
C GLU A 113 -8.02 27.62 -18.76
N GLU A 114 -8.40 28.91 -18.74
CA GLU A 114 -7.50 30.05 -19.03
C GLU A 114 -6.33 30.19 -18.03
N ASN A 115 -6.31 29.37 -16.97
CA ASN A 115 -5.20 29.25 -16.04
C ASN A 115 -4.72 27.80 -15.98
N PRO A 116 -3.43 27.52 -16.23
CA PRO A 116 -2.89 26.18 -16.00
C PRO A 116 -3.07 25.85 -14.51
N GLN A 117 -3.97 24.91 -14.19
CA GLN A 117 -4.15 24.50 -12.79
C GLN A 117 -2.81 24.01 -12.23
N VAL A 118 -2.34 24.65 -11.17
CA VAL A 118 -1.06 24.35 -10.54
C VAL A 118 -1.25 23.26 -9.48
N PHE A 119 -0.28 22.36 -9.34
CA PHE A 119 -0.30 21.31 -8.32
C PHE A 119 -0.38 21.93 -6.91
N SER A 120 -1.46 21.63 -6.18
CA SER A 120 -1.68 22.15 -4.83
C SER A 120 -1.05 21.23 -3.77
N LYS A 121 -0.06 21.75 -3.03
CA LYS A 121 0.57 21.07 -1.89
C LYS A 121 -0.45 20.82 -0.77
N LYS A 122 -0.46 19.59 -0.25
CA LYS A 122 -1.27 19.11 0.88
C LYS A 122 -0.39 18.33 1.86
N PHE A 123 -1.00 17.68 2.85
CA PHE A 123 -0.28 16.82 3.81
C PHE A 123 0.25 15.54 3.15
N VAL A 124 -0.49 15.01 2.18
CA VAL A 124 -0.06 13.90 1.33
C VAL A 124 -0.08 14.39 -0.10
N ASN A 125 1.04 14.21 -0.79
CA ASN A 125 1.24 14.73 -2.14
C ASN A 125 1.51 13.57 -3.08
N ILE A 126 0.47 13.14 -3.79
CA ILE A 126 0.55 12.07 -4.78
C ILE A 126 0.11 12.68 -6.09
N VAL A 127 1.03 12.79 -7.05
CA VAL A 127 0.75 13.37 -8.37
C VAL A 127 -0.02 12.36 -9.19
N ASP A 128 -1.17 12.78 -9.71
CA ASP A 128 -1.95 12.00 -10.65
C ASP A 128 -1.18 11.83 -11.98
N PRO A 129 -0.93 10.60 -12.43
CA PRO A 129 -0.18 10.33 -13.67
C PRO A 129 -0.84 10.89 -14.93
N LEU A 130 -2.17 11.06 -14.92
CA LEU A 130 -2.96 11.51 -16.08
C LEU A 130 -3.33 13.00 -15.99
N LYS A 131 -3.17 13.60 -14.81
CA LYS A 131 -3.46 15.02 -14.59
C LYS A 131 -2.53 15.60 -13.53
N GLN A 132 -1.34 16.06 -13.93
CA GLN A 132 -0.28 16.49 -13.00
C GLN A 132 -0.71 17.57 -11.99
N SER A 133 -1.73 18.38 -12.28
CA SER A 133 -2.29 19.36 -11.35
C SER A 133 -3.14 18.75 -10.23
N ASN A 134 -3.62 17.53 -10.42
CA ASN A 134 -4.46 16.81 -9.48
C ASN A 134 -3.62 16.08 -8.43
N ASN A 135 -3.80 16.47 -7.16
CA ASN A 135 -3.20 15.79 -6.03
C ASN A 135 -4.15 14.69 -5.50
N LEU A 136 -3.79 13.43 -5.66
CA LEU A 136 -4.59 12.29 -5.20
C LEU A 136 -4.66 12.16 -3.68
N GLY A 137 -3.72 12.77 -2.96
CA GLY A 137 -3.67 12.82 -1.50
C GLY A 137 -4.49 13.96 -0.89
N ARG A 138 -5.19 14.77 -1.69
CA ARG A 138 -5.84 16.01 -1.25
C ARG A 138 -6.90 15.87 -0.14
N SER A 139 -7.52 14.70 -0.01
CA SER A 139 -8.52 14.42 1.02
C SER A 139 -7.91 13.97 2.35
N ILE A 140 -6.61 13.66 2.40
CA ILE A 140 -5.98 13.08 3.59
C ILE A 140 -5.62 14.20 4.57
N SER A 141 -6.21 14.14 5.77
CA SER A 141 -5.91 15.07 6.86
C SER A 141 -4.56 14.76 7.51
N LYS A 142 -3.96 15.74 8.20
CA LYS A 142 -2.72 15.54 8.97
C LYS A 142 -2.84 14.43 10.01
N GLY A 143 -3.98 14.34 10.70
CA GLY A 143 -4.25 13.29 11.68
C GLY A 143 -4.30 11.90 11.03
N ASN A 144 -4.98 11.78 9.89
CA ASN A 144 -5.06 10.53 9.15
C ASN A 144 -3.71 10.13 8.56
N LEU A 145 -2.87 11.06 8.11
CA LEU A 145 -1.49 10.77 7.70
C LEU A 145 -0.69 10.14 8.84
N GLY A 146 -0.78 10.70 10.06
CA GLY A 146 -0.12 10.12 11.24
C GLY A 146 -0.56 8.68 11.52
N ARG A 147 -1.85 8.38 11.36
CA ARG A 147 -2.38 7.01 11.48
C ARG A 147 -1.86 6.11 10.36
N ILE A 148 -1.92 6.54 9.11
CA ILE A 148 -1.43 5.77 7.94
C ILE A 148 0.05 5.40 8.11
N ARG A 149 0.90 6.35 8.52
CA ARG A 149 2.34 6.09 8.76
C ARG A 149 2.55 5.02 9.82
N LYS A 150 1.78 5.07 10.92
CA LYS A 150 1.84 4.06 12.00
C LYS A 150 1.40 2.69 11.51
N GLU A 151 0.28 2.61 10.79
CA GLU A 151 -0.23 1.34 10.23
C GLU A 151 0.81 0.71 9.28
N PHE A 152 1.41 1.49 8.39
CA PHE A 152 2.46 1.00 7.51
C PHE A 152 3.68 0.52 8.29
N TYR A 153 4.15 1.29 9.28
CA TYR A 153 5.28 0.92 10.11
C TYR A 153 5.04 -0.38 10.88
N PHE A 154 3.90 -0.50 11.57
CA PHE A 154 3.57 -1.72 12.32
C PHE A 154 3.34 -2.92 11.40
N GLY A 155 2.70 -2.70 10.25
CA GLY A 155 2.54 -3.73 9.22
C GLY A 155 3.88 -4.24 8.72
N ALA A 156 4.81 -3.35 8.36
CA ALA A 156 6.16 -3.70 7.92
C ALA A 156 6.94 -4.45 8.99
N CYS A 157 6.91 -3.97 10.24
CA CYS A 157 7.58 -4.61 11.37
C CYS A 157 7.04 -6.03 11.63
N LYS A 158 5.71 -6.19 11.66
CA LYS A 158 5.06 -7.47 11.91
C LYS A 158 5.33 -8.44 10.76
N LEU A 159 5.12 -8.01 9.53
CA LEU A 159 5.34 -8.87 8.35
C LEU A 159 6.82 -9.23 8.17
N GLY A 160 7.73 -8.29 8.41
CA GLY A 160 9.18 -8.55 8.35
C GLY A 160 9.62 -9.64 9.32
N LYS A 161 9.08 -9.66 10.56
CA LYS A 161 9.33 -10.74 11.54
C LYS A 161 8.81 -12.09 11.05
N ILE A 162 7.63 -12.11 10.43
CA ILE A 162 7.03 -13.34 9.89
C ILE A 162 7.87 -13.90 8.74
N LEU A 163 8.37 -13.03 7.86
CA LEU A 163 9.21 -13.43 6.71
C LEU A 163 10.60 -13.93 7.12
N GLN A 164 11.10 -13.52 8.29
CA GLN A 164 12.37 -14.01 8.84
C GLN A 164 12.22 -15.32 9.64
N ALA A 165 10.98 -15.73 9.96
CA ALA A 165 10.73 -16.95 10.71
C ALA A 165 10.93 -18.21 9.83
N PRO A 166 11.33 -19.35 10.42
CA PRO A 166 11.39 -20.61 9.70
C PRO A 166 10.04 -20.98 9.07
N ALA A 167 10.08 -21.61 7.89
CA ALA A 167 8.88 -21.91 7.09
C ALA A 167 7.80 -22.72 7.82
N CYS A 168 8.17 -23.54 8.81
CA CYS A 168 7.22 -24.33 9.60
C CYS A 168 6.33 -23.49 10.53
N PHE A 169 6.72 -22.25 10.87
CA PHE A 169 5.92 -21.35 11.72
C PHE A 169 5.21 -20.26 10.92
N SER A 170 5.53 -20.08 9.64
CA SER A 170 5.10 -18.93 8.86
C SER A 170 3.61 -18.96 8.51
N ALA A 171 3.01 -20.13 8.23
CA ALA A 171 1.62 -20.22 7.79
C ALA A 171 0.61 -19.70 8.83
N ASN A 172 0.73 -20.14 10.09
CA ASN A 172 -0.15 -19.68 11.17
C ASN A 172 0.04 -18.18 11.46
N GLU A 173 1.27 -17.69 11.37
CA GLU A 173 1.59 -16.28 11.57
C GLU A 173 1.06 -15.39 10.44
N ILE A 174 1.15 -15.86 9.19
CA ILE A 174 0.53 -15.21 8.02
C ILE A 174 -0.98 -15.17 8.18
N ASN A 175 -1.62 -16.29 8.57
CA ASN A 175 -3.06 -16.32 8.82
C ASN A 175 -3.46 -15.34 9.93
N ARG A 176 -2.65 -15.22 10.98
CA ARG A 176 -2.84 -14.24 12.04
C ARG A 176 -2.60 -12.79 11.58
N PHE A 177 -1.73 -12.58 10.59
CA PHE A 177 -1.49 -11.28 9.97
C PHE A 177 -2.67 -10.81 9.12
N PHE A 178 -3.37 -11.74 8.46
CA PHE A 178 -4.55 -11.48 7.61
C PHE A 178 -5.87 -11.91 8.26
N ARG A 179 -5.96 -11.91 9.59
CA ARG A 179 -7.11 -12.46 10.31
C ARG A 179 -8.45 -11.85 9.86
N ASN A 180 -8.51 -10.53 9.70
CA ASN A 180 -9.75 -9.84 9.34
C ASN A 180 -10.11 -10.04 7.86
N THR A 181 -9.09 -10.20 7.02
CA THR A 181 -9.24 -10.49 5.60
C THR A 181 -9.78 -11.91 5.40
N LEU A 182 -9.19 -12.88 6.10
CA LEU A 182 -9.56 -14.30 6.00
C LEU A 182 -10.94 -14.57 6.60
N SER A 183 -11.27 -13.96 7.73
CA SER A 183 -12.59 -14.15 8.38
C SER A 183 -13.77 -13.69 7.52
N ARG A 184 -13.53 -12.86 6.48
CA ARG A 184 -14.54 -12.45 5.52
C ARG A 184 -14.55 -13.25 4.23
N ALA A 185 -13.45 -13.92 3.89
CA ALA A 185 -13.39 -14.86 2.78
C ALA A 185 -14.20 -16.14 3.08
N ASP A 186 -14.35 -16.49 4.36
CA ASP A 186 -15.15 -17.63 4.83
C ASP A 186 -16.67 -17.36 4.86
N VAL A 187 -17.11 -16.14 4.53
CA VAL A 187 -18.53 -15.82 4.33
C VAL A 187 -18.87 -16.13 2.86
N PRO A 188 -19.81 -17.04 2.56
CA PRO A 188 -20.25 -17.27 1.19
C PRO A 188 -20.71 -15.94 0.59
N VAL A 189 -20.03 -15.50 -0.47
CA VAL A 189 -20.40 -14.29 -1.21
C VAL A 189 -21.73 -14.56 -1.91
N SER A 190 -22.82 -14.19 -1.26
CA SER A 190 -24.08 -13.93 -1.94
C SER A 190 -23.92 -12.63 -2.73
N SER A 191 -23.58 -12.75 -4.03
CA SER A 191 -23.57 -11.69 -5.05
C SER A 191 -22.64 -10.46 -4.85
N PRO A 192 -21.93 -9.98 -5.89
CA PRO A 192 -21.08 -8.79 -5.81
C PRO A 192 -21.78 -7.44 -5.56
N ASP A 193 -23.12 -7.38 -5.57
CA ASP A 193 -23.85 -6.10 -5.59
C ASP A 193 -24.31 -5.59 -4.20
N ASP A 194 -24.26 -6.39 -3.14
CA ASP A 194 -24.79 -6.00 -1.82
C ASP A 194 -23.78 -5.32 -0.87
N VAL A 195 -22.48 -5.33 -1.19
CA VAL A 195 -21.43 -4.80 -0.29
C VAL A 195 -21.47 -3.26 -0.18
N LEU A 196 -22.13 -2.57 -1.11
CA LEU A 196 -22.32 -1.12 -1.06
C LEU A 196 -23.61 -0.69 -0.33
N GLN A 197 -24.57 -1.60 -0.11
CA GLN A 197 -25.88 -1.29 0.50
C GLN A 197 -25.93 -1.59 2.01
N ALA A 198 -25.05 -2.46 2.53
CA ALA A 198 -25.03 -2.81 3.96
C ALA A 198 -24.57 -1.65 4.89
N ALA A 199 -24.09 -0.53 4.33
CA ALA A 199 -23.58 0.61 5.10
C ALA A 199 -24.66 1.64 5.51
N SER A 200 -25.91 1.47 5.09
CA SER A 200 -27.00 2.43 5.36
C SER A 200 -28.01 2.00 6.42
N VAL A 201 -27.89 0.80 7.02
CA VAL A 201 -28.81 0.34 8.06
C VAL A 201 -28.04 -0.18 9.28
N SER A 202 -27.64 0.72 10.18
CA SER A 202 -27.52 0.42 11.61
C SER A 202 -27.27 1.71 12.40
N ALA A 203 -28.33 2.49 12.55
CA ALA A 203 -28.43 3.52 13.58
C ALA A 203 -29.80 3.39 14.27
N SER A 204 -29.87 2.65 15.38
CA SER A 204 -30.55 3.03 16.62
C SER A 204 -30.61 1.87 17.64
N PRO A 205 -30.61 2.16 18.96
CA PRO A 205 -30.50 1.17 20.02
C PRO A 205 -31.87 0.66 20.49
N GLY A 206 -31.97 -0.63 20.84
CA GLY A 206 -33.17 -1.23 21.40
C GLY A 206 -32.83 -2.47 22.24
N ASN A 207 -33.40 -2.51 23.44
CA ASN A 207 -33.03 -3.34 24.58
C ASN A 207 -33.82 -4.68 24.64
N LYS A 208 -33.26 -5.66 25.39
CA LYS A 208 -33.85 -6.88 26.01
C LYS A 208 -33.74 -8.25 25.29
N GLY A 209 -33.32 -9.25 26.07
CA GLY A 209 -33.69 -10.67 25.93
C GLY A 209 -32.57 -11.65 26.33
N VAL A 210 -32.82 -12.48 27.34
CA VAL A 210 -31.88 -13.41 28.01
C VAL A 210 -32.06 -14.84 27.49
N GLU A 211 -31.01 -15.67 27.67
CA GLU A 211 -30.94 -17.15 27.84
C GLU A 211 -30.39 -18.03 26.70
N GLY A 212 -29.60 -19.05 27.11
CA GLY A 212 -29.32 -20.26 26.33
C GLY A 212 -27.86 -20.70 26.22
N VAL A 213 -27.36 -21.49 27.19
CA VAL A 213 -26.07 -22.20 27.18
C VAL A 213 -26.09 -23.41 26.23
N SER A 214 -24.99 -23.72 25.52
CA SER A 214 -24.42 -25.08 25.37
C SER A 214 -23.07 -25.13 24.65
N LYS A 215 -22.22 -26.05 25.13
CA LYS A 215 -20.79 -26.26 24.82
C LYS A 215 -20.56 -27.19 23.62
N GLY A 216 -19.53 -26.86 22.82
CA GLY A 216 -18.37 -27.71 22.52
C GLY A 216 -18.48 -28.88 21.53
N SER A 217 -17.71 -28.80 20.43
CA SER A 217 -16.79 -29.86 19.96
C SER A 217 -15.89 -29.35 18.81
N SER A 218 -14.60 -29.66 18.86
CA SER A 218 -13.56 -29.29 17.89
C SER A 218 -13.63 -30.13 16.60
N PRO A 219 -13.19 -29.60 15.43
CA PRO A 219 -13.16 -30.36 14.18
C PRO A 219 -11.82 -31.06 13.94
N ASN A 220 -11.90 -32.25 13.36
CA ASN A 220 -10.79 -33.10 12.94
C ASN A 220 -10.10 -32.59 11.66
N ASN A 221 -8.79 -32.86 11.64
CA ASN A 221 -7.76 -32.66 10.63
C ASN A 221 -8.19 -32.84 9.16
N SER A 222 -7.86 -31.84 8.34
CA SER A 222 -7.49 -32.01 6.92
C SER A 222 -6.56 -30.87 6.51
N CYS A 223 -5.29 -30.98 6.86
CA CYS A 223 -4.24 -30.03 6.43
C CYS A 223 -2.98 -30.72 5.89
N ASP A 224 -2.97 -32.05 5.78
CA ASP A 224 -1.75 -32.82 5.49
C ASP A 224 -1.41 -32.99 4.00
N VAL A 225 -2.05 -32.24 3.08
CA VAL A 225 -1.89 -32.48 1.63
C VAL A 225 -1.33 -31.31 0.80
N LEU A 226 -1.01 -30.15 1.40
CA LEU A 226 -0.46 -29.01 0.63
C LEU A 226 0.97 -28.57 1.02
N CYS A 227 1.73 -29.42 1.73
CA CYS A 227 3.06 -29.05 2.24
C CYS A 227 4.25 -29.26 1.27
N ASN A 228 4.03 -29.72 0.04
CA ASN A 228 5.13 -30.20 -0.82
C ASN A 228 5.49 -29.30 -2.01
N GLN A 229 5.55 -27.97 -1.88
CA GLN A 229 5.98 -27.14 -3.02
C GLN A 229 6.73 -25.82 -2.78
N PHE A 230 7.30 -25.56 -1.60
CA PHE A 230 8.16 -24.39 -1.41
C PHE A 230 9.52 -24.76 -0.83
N GLY A 231 10.40 -25.23 -1.72
CA GLY A 231 11.83 -25.39 -1.44
C GLY A 231 12.60 -24.09 -1.75
N TYR A 232 13.38 -23.66 -0.77
CA TYR A 232 14.58 -22.81 -0.86
C TYR A 232 14.43 -21.36 -1.36
N ILE A 233 14.42 -20.41 -0.42
CA ILE A 233 14.93 -19.05 -0.65
C ILE A 233 16.08 -18.82 0.33
N LYS A 234 17.31 -18.73 -0.20
CA LYS A 234 18.46 -18.18 0.52
C LYS A 234 18.35 -16.66 0.49
N ILE A 235 18.13 -16.04 1.64
CA ILE A 235 18.33 -14.60 1.82
C ILE A 235 19.83 -14.37 2.10
N SER A 236 20.60 -14.25 1.02
CA SER A 236 21.91 -13.58 0.96
C SER A 236 21.76 -12.65 -0.24
N ASP A 237 21.67 -11.33 -0.14
CA ASP A 237 22.56 -10.42 0.57
C ASP A 237 21.78 -9.18 1.04
N SER A 238 21.88 -8.83 2.31
CA SER A 238 21.50 -7.49 2.81
C SER A 238 22.42 -6.98 3.92
N ASN A 239 23.48 -7.73 4.25
CA ASN A 239 24.41 -7.35 5.32
C ASN A 239 25.65 -6.55 4.83
N ASN A 240 25.88 -6.41 3.52
CA ASN A 240 27.04 -5.67 3.01
C ASN A 240 26.78 -4.18 2.71
N ALA A 241 25.56 -3.67 2.88
CA ALA A 241 25.25 -2.25 2.67
C ALA A 241 25.32 -1.40 3.95
N LEU A 242 25.55 -2.00 5.12
CA LEU A 242 25.54 -1.31 6.42
C LEU A 242 26.94 -1.08 7.04
N GLN A 243 28.03 -1.41 6.34
CA GLN A 243 29.40 -1.18 6.84
C GLN A 243 30.13 0.03 6.24
N ASN A 244 29.58 0.71 5.23
CA ASN A 244 30.25 1.84 4.56
C ASN A 244 29.63 3.22 4.82
N LEU A 245 28.93 3.41 5.96
CA LEU A 245 28.29 4.68 6.30
C LEU A 245 28.64 5.21 7.70
N VAL A 246 29.75 4.75 8.28
CA VAL A 246 30.28 5.26 9.57
C VAL A 246 31.78 5.54 9.49
N VAL A 247 32.25 6.30 8.50
CA VAL A 247 33.46 7.13 8.62
C VAL A 247 33.34 8.28 7.63
N ASP A 248 32.96 9.46 8.13
CA ASP A 248 33.42 10.79 7.68
C ASP A 248 32.42 11.86 8.13
N ARG A 249 32.74 12.47 9.28
CA ARG A 249 32.28 13.82 9.62
C ARG A 249 33.50 14.63 10.01
N PRO A 250 33.78 15.77 9.37
CA PRO A 250 34.85 16.66 9.77
C PRO A 250 34.37 17.64 10.85
N ALA A 251 35.23 17.88 11.83
CA ALA A 251 35.46 19.18 12.47
C ALA A 251 36.97 19.29 12.70
#